data_AF-A0A973AZZ6-F1
#
_entry.id   AF-A0A973AZZ6-F1
#
_cell.length_a   1.000
_cell.length_b   1.000
_cell.length_c   1.000
_cell.angle_alpha   90.00
_cell.angle_beta   90.00
_cell.angle_gamma   90.00
#
_symmetry.space_group_name_H-M   'P 1'
#
loop_
_entity.id
_entity.type
_entity.pdbx_description
1 polymer ?
#
loop_
_entity_poly.entity_id
_entity_poly.type
_entity_poly.pdbx_seq_one_letter_code
_entity_poly.pdbx_strand_id
1 'polypeptide(L)'
;MLIHNLAHFRKVFFFCFISLGLGILLSMPLITYAQPADEDLAADKNALQRAEQIYLFLSSEIAIQRGEIGPAYQTLLGLARTSKDPRVAQRAMELALSAQSPQFALEAAKLWDDLSPSTDSSSKEVLITLLMINNKWRESVELTIAFLAKQNSDKQDAFLLQLQNIVSKAPNQDEALLAFSTIIDSLKPLTKNPNLLFLYALGQEKSGNYKTMESVLRGLLRNKPDDASVLNALGYSFADRNIRLDEALQLIEKAHQISPDDPYILDSVGWVYFRLGRFDLAIEYLEKSFNKLPEAEVGAHLGEVFWVTGKQEEAKAIWKKAESLNANHPVLKNTLKRLYPEWTLQEPKIQTQKKKWDGRFAVKINGASNQNGGSGAFTLTHEQLNDELEIRGPFGTSIAKIQVRPSVATLEQNGKVITAVDADQLVFDALGLPIPARGLSSWLAGFTRAGSPGTIKRNPLGQVSEIMQDGWQLSFTWTEKNALQRLNMNRSTDGQDIDIRLVFDLLND
;
A
#
# COMPACT_ATOMS: atom_id res chain seq x y z
N MET A 1 -21.89 -25.00 -2.17
CA MET A 1 -22.37 -26.39 -2.22
C MET A 1 -21.21 -27.27 -1.76
N LEU A 2 -21.47 -28.22 -0.85
CA LEU A 2 -20.55 -29.01 -0.01
C LEU A 2 -20.20 -28.44 1.38
N ILE A 3 -21.21 -28.48 2.24
CA ILE A 3 -21.09 -28.86 3.65
C ILE A 3 -21.53 -30.33 3.69
N HIS A 4 -20.70 -31.27 4.16
CA HIS A 4 -21.11 -32.53 4.82
C HIS A 4 -19.89 -33.41 5.13
N ASN A 5 -19.59 -33.56 6.43
CA ASN A 5 -19.24 -34.80 7.13
C ASN A 5 -18.22 -34.54 8.24
N LEU A 6 -18.68 -34.67 9.49
CA LEU A 6 -18.01 -35.43 10.57
C LEU A 6 -18.72 -35.12 11.89
N ALA A 7 -19.87 -35.77 12.07
CA ALA A 7 -20.40 -36.08 13.39
C ALA A 7 -20.33 -37.60 13.51
N HIS A 8 -19.58 -38.11 14.49
CA HIS A 8 -19.78 -39.39 15.20
C HIS A 8 -18.46 -39.83 15.85
N PHE A 9 -18.29 -39.56 17.15
CA PHE A 9 -18.16 -40.60 18.19
C PHE A 9 -17.66 -39.95 19.50
N ARG A 10 -18.50 -40.00 20.53
CA ARG A 10 -18.18 -39.61 21.91
C ARG A 10 -18.81 -40.65 22.85
N LYS A 11 -18.11 -40.90 23.97
CA LYS A 11 -18.45 -41.76 25.13
C LYS A 11 -18.04 -43.24 24.91
N VAL A 12 -17.56 -44.02 25.88
CA VAL A 12 -17.74 -44.14 27.35
C VAL A 12 -16.48 -44.91 27.86
N PHE A 13 -15.82 -44.65 29.00
CA PHE A 13 -16.09 -45.26 30.31
C PHE A 13 -15.08 -44.80 31.37
N PHE A 14 -15.61 -44.62 32.59
CA PHE A 14 -14.89 -44.35 33.84
C PHE A 14 -15.50 -45.29 34.91
N PHE A 15 -14.67 -45.69 35.89
CA PHE A 15 -14.94 -46.27 37.23
C PHE A 15 -14.71 -47.77 37.57
N CYS A 16 -14.02 -47.91 38.72
CA CYS A 16 -13.96 -49.00 39.73
C CYS A 16 -12.94 -50.13 39.48
N PHE A 17 -12.02 -50.49 40.41
CA PHE A 17 -12.25 -50.93 41.79
C PHE A 17 -11.03 -50.80 42.74
N ILE A 18 -11.29 -50.73 44.06
CA ILE A 18 -10.36 -50.76 45.21
C ILE A 18 -10.51 -52.11 45.96
N SER A 19 -9.43 -52.49 46.69
CA SER A 19 -9.29 -53.56 47.71
C SER A 19 -8.75 -54.89 47.18
N LEU A 20 -7.91 -55.69 47.87
CA LEU A 20 -7.39 -55.72 49.24
C LEU A 20 -6.19 -56.73 49.22
N GLY A 21 -5.18 -56.60 50.08
CA GLY A 21 -4.24 -57.72 50.30
C GLY A 21 -2.90 -57.34 50.95
N LEU A 22 -2.84 -57.45 52.27
CA LEU A 22 -1.67 -57.21 53.12
C LEU A 22 -0.87 -58.52 53.32
N GLY A 23 0.46 -58.46 53.21
CA GLY A 23 1.39 -59.34 53.94
C GLY A 23 2.37 -60.16 53.11
N ILE A 24 3.66 -59.81 53.17
CA ILE A 24 4.79 -60.68 53.57
C ILE A 24 6.06 -59.81 53.69
N LEU A 25 6.80 -60.05 54.77
CA LEU A 25 8.03 -59.40 55.22
C LEU A 25 9.29 -59.85 54.46
N LEU A 26 10.27 -58.93 54.43
CA LEU A 26 11.74 -59.15 54.44
C LEU A 26 12.41 -59.75 53.19
N SER A 27 12.90 -58.87 52.31
CA SER A 27 14.31 -58.84 51.91
C SER A 27 14.63 -57.47 51.29
N MET A 28 15.54 -56.72 51.92
CA MET A 28 16.07 -55.48 51.35
C MET A 28 17.30 -55.80 50.51
N PRO A 29 17.29 -55.62 49.18
CA PRO A 29 18.51 -55.28 48.46
C PRO A 29 18.75 -53.77 48.63
N LEU A 30 20.03 -53.39 48.79
CA LEU A 30 20.44 -52.00 48.79
C LEU A 30 19.80 -51.28 47.59
N ILE A 31 18.97 -50.28 47.86
CA ILE A 31 18.62 -49.27 46.86
C ILE A 31 19.93 -48.53 46.59
N THR A 32 20.60 -48.94 45.52
CA THR A 32 21.51 -48.06 44.81
C THR A 32 20.65 -46.85 44.44
N TYR A 33 21.02 -45.66 44.93
CA TYR A 33 20.48 -44.42 44.38
C TYR A 33 20.87 -44.39 42.91
N ALA A 34 20.01 -44.92 42.04
CA ALA A 34 20.02 -44.53 40.65
C ALA A 34 19.78 -43.02 40.66
N GLN A 35 20.76 -42.25 40.19
CA GLN A 35 20.50 -40.86 39.83
C GLN A 35 19.22 -40.86 38.98
N PRO A 36 18.21 -40.01 39.28
CA PRO A 36 17.13 -39.84 38.33
C PRO A 36 17.80 -39.41 37.02
N ALA A 37 17.62 -40.24 36.00
CA ALA A 37 18.17 -39.99 34.69
C ALA A 37 17.69 -38.61 34.23
N ASP A 38 18.62 -37.73 33.84
CA ASP A 38 18.32 -36.43 33.24
C ASP A 38 17.41 -36.53 31.99
N GLU A 39 17.15 -37.74 31.48
CA GLU A 39 16.22 -38.04 30.39
C GLU A 39 14.73 -37.72 30.71
N ASP A 40 14.28 -37.84 31.97
CA ASP A 40 12.84 -37.73 32.31
C ASP A 40 12.37 -36.27 32.43
N LEU A 41 13.25 -35.35 32.86
CA LEU A 41 12.94 -33.93 33.02
C LEU A 41 12.82 -33.17 31.69
N ALA A 42 13.55 -33.61 30.67
CA ALA A 42 13.46 -33.05 29.32
C ALA A 42 12.18 -33.53 28.59
N ALA A 43 11.75 -34.77 28.85
CA ALA A 43 10.51 -35.33 28.30
C ALA A 43 9.26 -34.60 28.83
N ASP A 44 9.24 -34.26 30.12
CA ASP A 44 8.13 -33.56 30.77
C ASP A 44 8.02 -32.08 30.31
N LYS A 45 9.15 -31.38 30.16
CA LYS A 45 9.16 -30.01 29.61
C LYS A 45 8.64 -29.94 28.17
N ASN A 46 9.01 -30.89 27.32
CA ASN A 46 8.51 -30.98 25.96
C ASN A 46 7.02 -31.35 25.88
N ALA A 47 6.51 -32.11 26.86
CA ALA A 47 5.08 -32.41 26.97
C ALA A 47 4.28 -31.16 27.40
N LEU A 48 4.76 -30.43 28.40
CA LEU A 48 4.14 -29.19 28.87
C LEU A 48 4.10 -28.12 27.78
N GLN A 49 5.21 -27.94 27.04
CA GLN A 49 5.27 -26.99 25.93
C GLN A 49 4.29 -27.34 24.80
N ARG A 50 4.14 -28.63 24.48
CA ARG A 50 3.14 -29.08 23.50
C ARG A 50 1.71 -28.85 23.98
N ALA A 51 1.44 -29.08 25.26
CA ALA A 51 0.13 -28.80 25.86
C ALA A 51 -0.21 -27.30 25.82
N GLU A 52 0.78 -26.44 26.10
CA GLU A 52 0.64 -24.99 26.00
C GLU A 52 0.36 -24.54 24.57
N GLN A 53 1.09 -25.08 23.58
CA GLN A 53 0.85 -24.78 22.16
C GLN A 53 -0.57 -25.16 21.70
N ILE A 54 -1.06 -26.33 22.11
CA ILE A 54 -2.43 -26.79 21.82
C ILE A 54 -3.45 -25.85 22.49
N TYR A 55 -3.22 -25.49 23.75
CA TYR A 55 -4.07 -24.56 24.49
C TYR A 55 -4.16 -23.20 23.78
N LEU A 56 -3.03 -22.61 23.39
CA LEU A 56 -2.98 -21.33 22.69
C LEU A 56 -3.66 -21.38 21.31
N PHE A 57 -3.51 -22.48 20.58
CA PHE A 57 -4.20 -22.66 19.31
C PHE A 57 -5.72 -22.74 19.51
N LEU A 58 -6.18 -23.59 20.44
CA LEU A 58 -7.61 -23.78 20.70
C LEU A 58 -8.26 -22.53 21.27
N SER A 59 -7.58 -21.81 22.17
CA SER A 59 -8.07 -20.55 22.71
C SER A 59 -8.20 -19.48 21.62
N SER A 60 -7.27 -19.45 20.66
CA SER A 60 -7.36 -18.60 19.47
C SER A 60 -8.59 -18.95 18.62
N GLU A 61 -8.87 -20.23 18.35
CA GLU A 61 -10.07 -20.64 17.60
C GLU A 61 -11.38 -20.28 18.32
N ILE A 62 -11.42 -20.39 19.65
CA ILE A 62 -12.57 -19.94 20.46
C ILE A 62 -12.72 -18.42 20.37
N ALA A 63 -11.62 -17.67 20.45
CA ALA A 63 -11.64 -16.22 20.30
C ALA A 63 -12.15 -15.80 18.91
N ILE A 64 -11.74 -16.48 17.83
CA ILE A 64 -12.27 -16.26 16.47
C ILE A 64 -13.79 -16.47 16.44
N GLN A 65 -14.30 -17.54 17.04
CA GLN A 65 -15.74 -17.80 17.12
C GLN A 65 -16.52 -16.74 17.88
N ARG A 66 -15.86 -16.06 18.83
CA ARG A 66 -16.43 -14.93 19.59
C ARG A 66 -16.29 -13.58 18.85
N GLY A 67 -15.65 -13.56 17.69
CA GLY A 67 -15.36 -12.33 16.93
C GLY A 67 -14.15 -11.55 17.45
N GLU A 68 -13.35 -12.12 18.35
CA GLU A 68 -12.15 -11.50 18.90
C GLU A 68 -10.94 -11.71 17.97
N ILE A 69 -11.02 -11.17 16.75
CA ILE A 69 -10.07 -11.45 15.66
C ILE A 69 -8.65 -10.93 15.96
N GLY A 70 -8.51 -9.71 16.47
CA GLY A 70 -7.21 -9.11 16.77
C GLY A 70 -6.38 -9.92 17.79
N PRO A 71 -6.91 -10.19 18.99
CA PRO A 71 -6.22 -11.03 19.98
C PRO A 71 -5.91 -12.45 19.49
N ALA A 72 -6.83 -13.07 18.75
CA ALA A 72 -6.62 -14.39 18.16
C ALA A 72 -5.46 -14.38 17.15
N TYR A 73 -5.40 -13.36 16.27
CA TYR A 73 -4.30 -13.20 15.31
C TYR A 73 -2.95 -13.07 16.01
N GLN A 74 -2.85 -12.21 17.04
CA GLN A 74 -1.60 -12.02 17.78
C GLN A 74 -1.15 -13.32 18.48
N THR A 75 -2.10 -14.07 19.04
CA THR A 75 -1.82 -15.35 19.68
C THR A 75 -1.32 -16.39 18.66
N LEU A 76 -1.99 -16.53 17.51
CA LEU A 76 -1.57 -17.43 16.44
C LEU A 76 -0.20 -17.06 15.86
N LEU A 77 0.06 -15.77 15.63
CA LEU A 77 1.33 -15.31 15.10
C LEU A 77 2.48 -15.54 16.08
N GLY A 78 2.25 -15.25 17.37
CA GLY A 78 3.20 -15.57 18.45
C GLY A 78 3.47 -17.07 18.54
N LEU A 79 2.41 -17.89 18.47
CA LEU A 79 2.51 -19.34 18.47
C LEU A 79 3.30 -19.87 17.26
N ALA A 80 3.08 -19.33 16.06
CA ALA A 80 3.84 -19.71 14.88
C ALA A 80 5.35 -19.41 15.03
N ARG A 81 5.71 -18.26 15.63
CA ARG A 81 7.11 -17.88 15.87
C ARG A 81 7.82 -18.81 16.85
N THR A 82 7.12 -19.28 17.89
CA THR A 82 7.68 -20.14 18.94
C THR A 82 7.67 -21.62 18.57
N SER A 83 6.58 -22.10 17.97
CA SER A 83 6.43 -23.50 17.52
C SER A 83 7.22 -23.80 16.25
N LYS A 84 7.51 -22.78 15.43
CA LYS A 84 8.08 -22.91 14.09
C LYS A 84 7.21 -23.78 13.14
N ASP A 85 5.91 -23.91 13.43
CA ASP A 85 4.98 -24.66 12.59
C ASP A 85 4.39 -23.75 11.48
N PRO A 86 4.69 -24.01 10.20
CA PRO A 86 4.18 -23.19 9.08
C PRO A 86 2.66 -23.19 9.00
N ARG A 87 1.97 -24.25 9.46
CA ARG A 87 0.50 -24.33 9.41
C ARG A 87 -0.17 -23.33 10.34
N VAL A 88 0.49 -22.99 11.45
CA VAL A 88 -0.01 -21.98 12.38
C VAL A 88 0.16 -20.58 11.77
N ALA A 89 1.28 -20.33 11.08
CA ALA A 89 1.49 -19.09 10.33
C ALA A 89 0.46 -18.93 9.20
N GLN A 90 0.19 -20.01 8.45
CA GLN A 90 -0.87 -20.04 7.44
C GLN A 90 -2.23 -19.70 8.04
N ARG A 91 -2.59 -20.30 9.20
CA ARG A 91 -3.86 -20.01 9.88
C ARG A 91 -3.98 -18.55 10.30
N ALA A 92 -2.90 -17.95 10.82
CA ALA A 92 -2.87 -16.52 11.14
C ALA A 92 -3.08 -15.65 9.89
N MET A 93 -2.47 -16.02 8.76
CA MET A 93 -2.65 -15.33 7.47
C MET A 93 -4.09 -15.44 6.96
N GLU A 94 -4.70 -16.62 7.01
CA GLU A 94 -6.10 -16.83 6.62
C GLU A 94 -7.07 -16.01 7.48
N LEU A 95 -6.83 -15.95 8.79
CA LEU A 95 -7.61 -15.12 9.71
C LEU A 95 -7.53 -13.65 9.31
N ALA A 96 -6.33 -13.13 9.05
CA ALA A 96 -6.14 -11.74 8.63
C ALA A 96 -6.77 -11.44 7.25
N LEU A 97 -6.73 -12.39 6.31
CA LEU A 97 -7.46 -12.29 5.04
C LEU A 97 -8.97 -12.23 5.25
N SER A 98 -9.51 -13.08 6.13
CA SER A 98 -10.94 -13.09 6.45
C SER A 98 -11.41 -11.80 7.12
N ALA A 99 -10.50 -11.14 7.86
CA ALA A 99 -10.71 -9.82 8.45
C ALA A 99 -10.51 -8.66 7.46
N GLN A 100 -10.19 -8.96 6.18
CA GLN A 100 -9.89 -7.96 5.15
C GLN A 100 -8.71 -7.05 5.51
N SER A 101 -7.74 -7.57 6.26
CA SER A 101 -6.54 -6.84 6.69
C SER A 101 -5.30 -7.35 5.93
N PRO A 102 -5.08 -6.93 4.66
CA PRO A 102 -4.04 -7.48 3.80
C PRO A 102 -2.61 -7.23 4.34
N GLN A 103 -2.39 -6.19 5.14
CA GLN A 103 -1.10 -5.90 5.74
C GLN A 103 -0.73 -6.92 6.83
N PHE A 104 -1.68 -7.31 7.68
CA PHE A 104 -1.47 -8.39 8.67
C PHE A 104 -1.36 -9.75 7.98
N ALA A 105 -2.16 -9.99 6.93
CA ALA A 105 -2.03 -11.19 6.13
C ALA A 105 -0.62 -11.31 5.51
N LEU A 106 -0.06 -10.21 5.02
CA LEU A 106 1.30 -10.16 4.49
C LEU A 106 2.37 -10.48 5.55
N GLU A 107 2.22 -9.97 6.78
CA GLU A 107 3.14 -10.29 7.88
C GLU A 107 3.14 -11.80 8.17
N ALA A 108 1.95 -12.38 8.33
CA ALA A 108 1.81 -13.81 8.57
C ALA A 108 2.27 -14.67 7.37
N ALA A 109 2.05 -14.21 6.14
CA ALA A 109 2.53 -14.88 4.92
C ALA A 109 4.05 -14.90 4.81
N LYS A 110 4.74 -13.81 5.21
CA LYS A 110 6.22 -13.79 5.29
C LYS A 110 6.72 -14.86 6.27
N LEU A 111 6.12 -14.93 7.46
CA LEU A 111 6.45 -15.96 8.44
C LEU A 111 6.13 -17.37 7.93
N TRP A 112 5.01 -17.53 7.21
CA TRP A 112 4.65 -18.82 6.63
C TRP A 112 5.67 -19.27 5.59
N ASP A 113 6.11 -18.40 4.68
CA ASP A 113 7.16 -18.71 3.70
C ASP A 113 8.50 -19.05 4.37
N ASP A 114 8.90 -18.27 5.38
CA ASP A 114 10.16 -18.49 6.13
C ASP A 114 10.19 -19.86 6.85
N LEU A 115 9.03 -20.34 7.33
CA LEU A 115 8.90 -21.61 8.04
C LEU A 115 8.64 -22.80 7.09
N SER A 116 8.22 -22.54 5.85
CA SER A 116 7.82 -23.60 4.93
C SER A 116 9.04 -24.27 4.29
N PRO A 117 8.97 -25.58 4.01
CA PRO A 117 10.00 -26.25 3.23
C PRO A 117 10.16 -25.60 1.86
N SER A 118 11.38 -25.56 1.32
CA SER A 118 11.67 -24.95 0.02
C SER A 118 10.95 -25.59 -1.18
N THR A 119 10.35 -26.76 -0.97
CA THR A 119 9.49 -27.48 -1.93
C THR A 119 8.06 -26.96 -1.96
N ASP A 120 7.60 -26.26 -0.92
CA ASP A 120 6.27 -25.67 -0.90
C ASP A 120 6.25 -24.39 -1.74
N SER A 121 5.54 -24.46 -2.87
CA SER A 121 5.34 -23.32 -3.75
C SER A 121 4.17 -22.43 -3.30
N SER A 122 3.28 -22.94 -2.47
CA SER A 122 1.99 -22.31 -2.13
C SER A 122 2.19 -21.12 -1.20
N SER A 123 3.06 -21.24 -0.19
CA SER A 123 3.44 -20.13 0.70
C SER A 123 3.98 -18.95 -0.11
N LYS A 124 4.84 -19.26 -1.09
CA LYS A 124 5.51 -18.27 -1.92
C LYS A 124 4.58 -17.57 -2.89
N GLU A 125 3.66 -18.32 -3.49
CA GLU A 125 2.60 -17.79 -4.35
C GLU A 125 1.74 -16.77 -3.59
N VAL A 126 1.26 -17.15 -2.40
CA VAL A 126 0.44 -16.29 -1.54
C VAL A 126 1.21 -15.05 -1.08
N LEU A 127 2.49 -15.22 -0.71
CA LEU A 127 3.36 -14.08 -0.34
C LEU A 127 3.51 -13.08 -1.50
N ILE A 128 3.77 -13.55 -2.72
CA ILE A 128 3.86 -12.68 -3.91
C ILE A 128 2.56 -11.92 -4.13
N THR A 129 1.42 -12.62 -4.10
CA THR A 129 0.10 -12.01 -4.27
C THR A 129 -0.17 -10.95 -3.20
N LEU A 130 0.15 -11.24 -1.94
CA LEU A 130 -0.02 -10.28 -0.84
C LEU A 130 0.92 -9.08 -0.95
N LEU A 131 2.16 -9.25 -1.43
CA LEU A 131 3.04 -8.12 -1.71
C LEU A 131 2.41 -7.18 -2.73
N MET A 132 1.88 -7.71 -3.83
CA MET A 132 1.23 -6.91 -4.88
C MET A 132 -0.06 -6.23 -4.39
N ILE A 133 -0.91 -6.93 -3.63
CA ILE A 133 -2.13 -6.35 -3.04
C ILE A 133 -1.79 -5.20 -2.07
N ASN A 134 -0.69 -5.32 -1.34
CA ASN A 134 -0.20 -4.26 -0.44
C ASN A 134 0.64 -3.19 -1.18
N ASN A 135 0.56 -3.11 -2.52
CA ASN A 135 1.30 -2.15 -3.36
C ASN A 135 2.83 -2.22 -3.24
N LYS A 136 3.37 -3.34 -2.77
CA LYS A 136 4.81 -3.60 -2.64
C LYS A 136 5.36 -4.19 -3.92
N TRP A 137 5.09 -3.51 -5.04
CA TRP A 137 5.42 -3.96 -6.39
C TRP A 137 6.90 -4.27 -6.53
N ARG A 138 7.78 -3.37 -6.06
CA ARG A 138 9.25 -3.58 -6.12
C ARG A 138 9.72 -4.80 -5.34
N GLU A 139 9.23 -5.01 -4.12
CA GLU A 139 9.57 -6.20 -3.31
C GLU A 139 9.09 -7.50 -3.99
N SER A 140 7.98 -7.44 -4.75
CA SER A 140 7.41 -8.62 -5.41
C SER A 140 8.19 -9.10 -6.65
N VAL A 141 8.94 -8.23 -7.33
CA VAL A 141 9.55 -8.54 -8.65
C VAL A 141 10.55 -9.69 -8.55
N GLU A 142 11.58 -9.56 -7.73
CA GLU A 142 12.64 -10.58 -7.63
C GLU A 142 12.10 -11.92 -7.14
N LEU A 143 11.19 -11.89 -6.16
CA LEU A 143 10.51 -13.07 -5.65
C LEU A 143 9.68 -13.76 -6.73
N THR A 144 8.96 -12.99 -7.55
CA THR A 144 8.14 -13.52 -8.64
C THR A 144 8.99 -14.13 -9.74
N ILE A 145 10.08 -13.48 -10.14
CA ILE A 145 11.01 -14.00 -11.14
C ILE A 145 11.61 -15.33 -10.65
N ALA A 146 12.10 -15.37 -9.41
CA ALA A 146 12.68 -16.58 -8.83
C ALA A 146 11.65 -17.72 -8.67
N PHE A 147 10.39 -17.37 -8.41
CA PHE A 147 9.28 -18.33 -8.37
C PHE A 147 8.97 -18.89 -9.75
N LEU A 148 8.75 -18.02 -10.74
CA LEU A 148 8.40 -18.40 -12.11
C LEU A 148 9.53 -19.19 -12.81
N ALA A 149 10.79 -18.89 -12.51
CA ALA A 149 11.94 -19.61 -13.06
C ALA A 149 11.95 -21.12 -12.72
N LYS A 150 11.24 -21.53 -11.66
CA LYS A 150 11.09 -22.94 -11.26
C LYS A 150 9.86 -23.62 -11.87
N GLN A 151 9.00 -22.87 -12.55
CA GLN A 151 7.74 -23.35 -13.12
C GLN A 151 7.89 -23.64 -14.62
N ASN A 152 7.01 -24.50 -15.14
CA ASN A 152 6.88 -24.69 -16.59
C ASN A 152 6.06 -23.54 -17.22
N SER A 153 6.10 -23.43 -18.55
CA SER A 153 5.44 -22.33 -19.30
C SER A 153 3.95 -22.20 -18.98
N ASP A 154 3.22 -23.31 -18.85
CA ASP A 154 1.78 -23.29 -18.59
C ASP A 154 1.45 -22.73 -17.20
N LYS A 155 2.22 -23.13 -16.18
CA LYS A 155 2.08 -22.61 -14.82
C LYS A 155 2.53 -21.15 -14.72
N GLN A 156 3.54 -20.75 -15.49
CA GLN A 156 3.95 -19.34 -15.57
C GLN A 156 2.81 -18.48 -16.10
N ASP A 157 2.24 -18.83 -17.25
CA ASP A 157 1.13 -18.09 -17.86
C ASP A 157 -0.11 -18.07 -16.94
N ALA A 158 -0.45 -19.20 -16.31
CA ALA A 158 -1.57 -19.26 -15.37
C ALA A 158 -1.38 -18.30 -14.18
N PHE A 159 -0.18 -18.25 -13.59
CA PHE A 159 0.10 -17.33 -12.49
C PHE A 159 0.10 -15.87 -12.96
N LEU A 160 0.72 -15.56 -14.10
CA LEU A 160 0.71 -14.21 -14.66
C LEU A 160 -0.70 -13.68 -14.96
N LEU A 161 -1.61 -14.55 -15.40
CA LEU A 161 -3.02 -14.19 -15.60
C LEU A 161 -3.73 -13.86 -14.27
N GLN A 162 -3.39 -14.53 -13.18
CA GLN A 162 -3.89 -14.15 -11.86
C GLN A 162 -3.36 -12.77 -11.44
N LEU A 163 -2.06 -12.54 -11.64
CA LEU A 163 -1.41 -11.27 -11.32
C LEU A 163 -1.95 -10.11 -12.18
N GLN A 164 -2.32 -10.35 -13.44
CA GLN A 164 -2.95 -9.36 -14.32
C GLN A 164 -4.17 -8.68 -13.66
N ASN A 165 -5.04 -9.44 -12.98
CA ASN A 165 -6.21 -8.86 -12.32
C ASN A 165 -5.81 -7.91 -11.17
N ILE A 166 -4.71 -8.22 -10.47
CA ILE A 166 -4.16 -7.36 -9.40
C ILE A 166 -3.55 -6.10 -10.01
N VAL A 167 -2.75 -6.25 -11.07
CA VAL A 167 -2.14 -5.12 -11.81
C VAL A 167 -3.21 -4.15 -12.33
N SER A 168 -4.29 -4.67 -12.92
CA SER A 168 -5.37 -3.84 -13.47
C SER A 168 -6.12 -3.00 -12.42
N LYS A 169 -6.12 -3.45 -11.16
CA LYS A 169 -6.80 -2.80 -10.02
C LYS A 169 -5.84 -2.05 -9.12
N ALA A 170 -4.56 -1.97 -9.49
CA ALA A 170 -3.54 -1.29 -8.72
C ALA A 170 -3.87 0.21 -8.61
N PRO A 171 -3.89 0.79 -7.40
CA PRO A 171 -4.00 2.23 -7.21
C PRO A 171 -2.90 3.03 -7.94
N ASN A 172 -1.70 2.46 -8.06
CA ASN A 172 -0.61 2.99 -8.87
C ASN A 172 -0.36 2.06 -10.05
N GLN A 173 -1.09 2.29 -11.15
CA GLN A 173 -0.98 1.46 -12.36
C GLN A 173 0.41 1.53 -13.00
N ASP A 174 1.09 2.67 -12.97
CA ASP A 174 2.42 2.83 -13.56
C ASP A 174 3.45 1.92 -12.88
N GLU A 175 3.50 1.93 -11.54
CA GLU A 175 4.42 1.08 -10.79
C GLU A 175 4.08 -0.41 -10.96
N ALA A 176 2.78 -0.74 -11.00
CA ALA A 176 2.32 -2.11 -11.24
C ALA A 176 2.71 -2.62 -12.63
N LEU A 177 2.51 -1.82 -13.69
CA LEU A 177 2.88 -2.16 -15.07
C LEU A 177 4.39 -2.28 -15.24
N LEU A 178 5.18 -1.41 -14.61
CA LEU A 178 6.65 -1.51 -14.59
C LEU A 178 7.13 -2.81 -13.94
N ALA A 179 6.59 -3.15 -12.76
CA ALA A 179 6.92 -4.40 -12.08
C ALA A 179 6.51 -5.62 -12.92
N PHE A 180 5.29 -5.60 -13.45
CA PHE A 180 4.75 -6.71 -14.26
C PHE A 180 5.52 -6.93 -15.55
N SER A 181 5.85 -5.86 -16.28
CA SER A 181 6.65 -5.96 -17.49
C SER A 181 8.07 -6.44 -17.22
N THR A 182 8.69 -6.05 -16.10
CA THR A 182 9.99 -6.57 -15.67
C THR A 182 9.94 -8.06 -15.40
N ILE A 183 8.87 -8.54 -14.76
CA ILE A 183 8.65 -9.97 -14.53
C ILE A 183 8.54 -10.73 -15.86
N ILE A 184 7.72 -10.26 -16.79
CA ILE A 184 7.54 -10.92 -18.09
C ILE A 184 8.82 -10.88 -18.93
N ASP A 185 9.58 -9.77 -18.90
CA ASP A 185 10.85 -9.62 -19.64
C ASP A 185 11.91 -10.67 -19.24
N SER A 186 11.84 -11.12 -17.99
CA SER A 186 12.73 -12.17 -17.47
C SER A 186 12.42 -13.57 -18.02
N LEU A 187 11.23 -13.78 -18.58
CA LEU A 187 10.79 -15.09 -19.07
C LEU A 187 11.26 -15.32 -20.51
N LYS A 188 12.00 -16.41 -20.71
CA LYS A 188 12.49 -16.83 -22.03
C LYS A 188 12.07 -18.28 -22.33
N PRO A 189 11.28 -18.54 -23.39
CA PRO A 189 10.69 -17.57 -24.32
C PRO A 189 9.60 -16.70 -23.67
N LEU A 190 9.31 -15.56 -24.31
CA LEU A 190 8.22 -14.67 -23.88
C LEU A 190 6.87 -15.39 -24.00
N THR A 191 5.91 -15.02 -23.15
CA THR A 191 4.52 -15.50 -23.22
C THR A 191 3.90 -15.24 -24.59
N LYS A 192 3.03 -16.15 -25.03
CA LYS A 192 2.25 -16.01 -26.27
C LYS A 192 0.84 -15.46 -26.01
N ASN A 193 0.47 -15.28 -24.75
CA ASN A 193 -0.86 -14.80 -24.40
C ASN A 193 -1.02 -13.31 -24.79
N PRO A 194 -2.01 -12.96 -25.64
CA PRO A 194 -2.15 -11.59 -26.15
C PRO A 194 -2.45 -10.57 -25.04
N ASN A 195 -3.19 -10.95 -24.00
CA ASN A 195 -3.52 -10.04 -22.89
C ASN A 195 -2.28 -9.73 -22.05
N LEU A 196 -1.44 -10.73 -21.78
CA LEU A 196 -0.18 -10.55 -21.07
C LEU A 196 0.81 -9.72 -21.91
N LEU A 197 0.88 -9.97 -23.22
CA LEU A 197 1.70 -9.19 -24.15
C LEU A 197 1.26 -7.73 -24.24
N PHE A 198 -0.05 -7.46 -24.19
CA PHE A 198 -0.56 -6.10 -24.16
C PHE A 198 -0.10 -5.35 -22.89
N LEU A 199 -0.28 -5.93 -21.70
CA LEU A 199 0.21 -5.34 -20.45
C LEU A 199 1.74 -5.20 -20.41
N TYR A 200 2.46 -6.19 -20.95
CA TYR A 200 3.91 -6.11 -21.12
C TYR A 200 4.27 -4.88 -21.98
N ALA A 201 3.62 -4.67 -23.12
CA ALA A 201 3.88 -3.52 -23.99
C ALA A 201 3.60 -2.18 -23.29
N LEU A 202 2.53 -2.07 -22.49
CA LEU A 202 2.26 -0.88 -21.67
C LEU A 202 3.36 -0.64 -20.63
N GLY A 203 3.86 -1.67 -19.96
CA GLY A 203 4.99 -1.51 -19.05
C GLY A 203 6.32 -1.18 -19.77
N GLN A 204 6.53 -1.68 -20.99
CA GLN A 204 7.66 -1.29 -21.84
C GLN A 204 7.59 0.19 -22.25
N GLU A 205 6.40 0.75 -22.45
CA GLU A 205 6.23 2.20 -22.62
C GLU A 205 6.67 2.96 -21.36
N LYS A 206 6.17 2.57 -20.19
CA LYS A 206 6.47 3.23 -18.91
C LYS A 206 7.96 3.19 -18.56
N SER A 207 8.66 2.12 -18.97
CA SER A 207 10.12 2.00 -18.81
C SER A 207 10.93 2.74 -19.89
N GLY A 208 10.27 3.35 -20.86
CA GLY A 208 10.91 4.06 -21.97
C GLY A 208 11.45 3.15 -23.08
N ASN A 209 11.18 1.84 -23.03
CA ASN A 209 11.58 0.88 -24.06
C ASN A 209 10.58 0.85 -25.23
N TYR A 210 10.50 1.98 -25.93
CA TYR A 210 9.51 2.18 -26.98
C TYR A 210 9.66 1.24 -28.17
N LYS A 211 10.88 0.75 -28.45
CA LYS A 211 11.12 -0.19 -29.55
C LYS A 211 10.46 -1.53 -29.27
N THR A 212 10.61 -2.05 -28.06
CA THR A 212 9.96 -3.30 -27.65
C THR A 212 8.45 -3.13 -27.61
N MET A 213 7.95 -2.04 -27.00
CA MET A 213 6.53 -1.71 -26.98
C MET A 213 5.93 -1.72 -28.40
N GLU A 214 6.52 -0.97 -29.33
CA GLU A 214 6.00 -0.87 -30.70
C GLU A 214 6.01 -2.23 -31.41
N SER A 215 7.11 -2.99 -31.27
CA SER A 215 7.24 -4.31 -31.87
C SER A 215 6.15 -5.28 -31.37
N VAL A 216 5.87 -5.26 -30.06
CA VAL A 216 4.84 -6.12 -29.45
C VAL A 216 3.44 -5.69 -29.88
N LEU A 217 3.09 -4.40 -29.79
CA LEU A 217 1.77 -3.91 -30.20
C LEU A 217 1.51 -4.16 -31.69
N ARG A 218 2.49 -3.94 -32.57
CA ARG A 218 2.36 -4.31 -33.99
C ARG A 218 2.21 -5.82 -34.18
N GLY A 219 2.85 -6.63 -33.34
CA GLY A 219 2.66 -8.07 -33.31
C GLY A 219 1.22 -8.47 -32.99
N LEU A 220 0.62 -7.85 -31.98
CA LEU A 220 -0.78 -8.04 -31.63
C LEU A 220 -1.72 -7.62 -32.77
N LEU A 221 -1.45 -6.47 -33.42
CA LEU A 221 -2.25 -5.99 -34.56
C LEU A 221 -2.14 -6.86 -35.80
N ARG A 222 -1.02 -7.59 -36.03
CA ARG A 222 -0.96 -8.57 -37.12
C ARG A 222 -1.95 -9.72 -36.93
N ASN A 223 -2.19 -10.12 -35.69
CA ASN A 223 -3.12 -11.20 -35.37
C ASN A 223 -4.57 -10.71 -35.27
N LYS A 224 -4.78 -9.49 -34.73
CA LYS A 224 -6.09 -8.86 -34.60
C LYS A 224 -6.01 -7.37 -35.01
N PRO A 225 -6.17 -7.06 -36.30
CA PRO A 225 -5.98 -5.69 -36.84
C PRO A 225 -6.97 -4.64 -36.36
N ASP A 226 -8.10 -5.06 -35.80
CA ASP A 226 -9.19 -4.21 -35.32
C ASP A 226 -9.32 -4.28 -33.78
N ASP A 227 -8.21 -4.52 -33.09
CA ASP A 227 -8.19 -4.40 -31.63
C ASP A 227 -8.07 -2.93 -31.21
N ALA A 228 -9.19 -2.32 -30.81
CA ALA A 228 -9.28 -0.90 -30.46
C ALA A 228 -8.28 -0.50 -29.36
N SER A 229 -8.08 -1.35 -28.34
CA SER A 229 -7.16 -1.04 -27.24
C SER A 229 -5.71 -1.03 -27.69
N VAL A 230 -5.32 -1.95 -28.57
CA VAL A 230 -3.96 -2.02 -29.12
C VAL A 230 -3.69 -0.87 -30.10
N LEU A 231 -4.66 -0.56 -30.96
CA LEU A 231 -4.60 0.60 -31.86
C LEU A 231 -4.44 1.90 -31.05
N ASN A 232 -5.26 2.07 -30.02
CA ASN A 232 -5.22 3.24 -29.15
C ASN A 232 -3.89 3.37 -28.42
N ALA A 233 -3.39 2.30 -27.77
CA ALA A 233 -2.13 2.33 -27.05
C ALA A 233 -0.95 2.72 -27.97
N LEU A 234 -0.88 2.14 -29.17
CA LEU A 234 0.19 2.45 -30.12
C LEU A 234 0.11 3.90 -30.62
N GLY A 235 -1.08 4.34 -31.00
CA GLY A 235 -1.30 5.70 -31.49
C GLY A 235 -1.09 6.76 -30.39
N TYR A 236 -1.62 6.54 -29.19
CA TYR A 236 -1.42 7.42 -28.03
C TYR A 236 0.06 7.56 -27.71
N SER A 237 0.82 6.46 -27.70
CA SER A 237 2.27 6.53 -27.43
C SER A 237 3.03 7.37 -28.46
N PHE A 238 2.60 7.37 -29.72
CA PHE A 238 3.17 8.27 -30.75
C PHE A 238 2.78 9.72 -30.52
N ALA A 239 1.50 9.99 -30.25
CA ALA A 239 1.00 11.31 -29.94
C ALA A 239 1.71 11.91 -28.71
N ASP A 240 1.80 11.16 -27.62
CA ASP A 240 2.39 11.64 -26.36
C ASP A 240 3.88 12.01 -26.47
N ARG A 241 4.61 11.34 -27.35
CA ARG A 241 6.03 11.65 -27.65
C ARG A 241 6.23 12.65 -28.79
N ASN A 242 5.16 13.15 -29.39
CA ASN A 242 5.18 14.08 -30.52
C ASN A 242 5.80 13.50 -31.80
N ILE A 243 5.68 12.21 -32.02
CA ILE A 243 6.30 11.55 -33.19
C ILE A 243 5.22 10.91 -34.05
N ARG A 244 5.45 10.85 -35.37
CA ARG A 244 4.58 10.12 -36.32
C ARG A 244 3.09 10.50 -36.16
N LEU A 245 2.80 11.79 -35.97
CA LEU A 245 1.45 12.26 -35.60
C LEU A 245 0.38 11.87 -36.63
N ASP A 246 0.72 11.80 -37.92
CA ASP A 246 -0.21 11.34 -38.96
C ASP A 246 -0.62 9.88 -38.74
N GLU A 247 0.33 9.01 -38.39
CA GLU A 247 0.03 7.61 -38.07
C GLU A 247 -0.68 7.48 -36.73
N ALA A 248 -0.28 8.29 -35.73
CA ALA A 248 -0.97 8.34 -34.45
C ALA A 248 -2.47 8.64 -34.65
N LEU A 249 -2.78 9.65 -35.46
CA LEU A 249 -4.15 10.02 -35.79
C LEU A 249 -4.89 8.86 -36.47
N GLN A 250 -4.30 8.23 -37.50
CA GLN A 250 -4.94 7.10 -38.19
C GLN A 250 -5.25 5.93 -37.26
N LEU A 251 -4.31 5.57 -36.37
CA LEU A 251 -4.50 4.48 -35.41
C LEU A 251 -5.60 4.81 -34.40
N ILE A 252 -5.57 6.01 -33.82
CA ILE A 252 -6.53 6.46 -32.81
C ILE A 252 -7.93 6.65 -33.42
N GLU A 253 -8.04 7.22 -34.63
CA GLU A 253 -9.31 7.35 -35.34
C GLU A 253 -9.92 5.98 -35.64
N LYS A 254 -9.10 5.00 -36.04
CA LYS A 254 -9.58 3.63 -36.23
C LYS A 254 -10.05 3.01 -34.92
N ALA A 255 -9.32 3.22 -33.81
CA ALA A 255 -9.76 2.78 -32.49
C ALA A 255 -11.10 3.43 -32.09
N HIS A 256 -11.25 4.72 -32.35
CA HIS A 256 -12.47 5.48 -32.09
C HIS A 256 -13.65 5.02 -32.95
N GLN A 257 -13.43 4.66 -34.21
CA GLN A 257 -14.49 4.08 -35.06
C GLN A 257 -15.03 2.75 -34.51
N ILE A 258 -14.14 1.93 -33.93
CA ILE A 258 -14.51 0.64 -33.34
C ILE A 258 -15.22 0.84 -31.99
N SER A 259 -14.74 1.79 -31.19
CA SER A 259 -15.21 2.05 -29.83
C SER A 259 -15.43 3.56 -29.60
N PRO A 260 -16.49 4.15 -30.18
CA PRO A 260 -16.68 5.61 -30.22
C PRO A 260 -16.97 6.25 -28.86
N ASP A 261 -17.49 5.47 -27.92
CA ASP A 261 -17.91 5.95 -26.60
C ASP A 261 -16.91 5.66 -25.49
N ASP A 262 -15.77 5.02 -25.81
CA ASP A 262 -14.74 4.66 -24.84
C ASP A 262 -13.97 5.91 -24.36
N PRO A 263 -14.00 6.23 -23.05
CA PRO A 263 -13.36 7.45 -22.53
C PRO A 263 -11.84 7.49 -22.73
N TYR A 264 -11.15 6.35 -22.69
CA TYR A 264 -9.69 6.29 -22.89
C TYR A 264 -9.31 6.61 -24.34
N ILE A 265 -10.14 6.17 -25.28
CA ILE A 265 -9.96 6.47 -26.70
C ILE A 265 -10.33 7.93 -26.98
N LEU A 266 -11.41 8.45 -26.38
CA LEU A 266 -11.77 9.86 -26.49
C LEU A 266 -10.65 10.78 -25.96
N ASP A 267 -10.01 10.42 -24.84
CA ASP A 267 -8.84 11.15 -24.33
C ASP A 267 -7.70 11.15 -25.37
N SER A 268 -7.39 9.97 -25.93
CA SER A 268 -6.33 9.81 -26.93
C SER A 268 -6.63 10.59 -28.22
N VAL A 269 -7.89 10.62 -28.68
CA VAL A 269 -8.33 11.44 -29.84
C VAL A 269 -8.10 12.92 -29.55
N GLY A 270 -8.52 13.39 -28.38
CA GLY A 270 -8.32 14.77 -27.97
C GLY A 270 -6.84 15.13 -27.85
N TRP A 271 -6.03 14.24 -27.28
CA TRP A 271 -4.59 14.42 -27.13
C TRP A 271 -3.88 14.51 -28.49
N VAL A 272 -4.15 13.61 -29.43
CA VAL A 272 -3.52 13.70 -30.76
C VAL A 272 -3.93 14.97 -31.51
N TYR A 273 -5.18 15.41 -31.39
CA TYR A 273 -5.61 16.70 -31.95
C TYR A 273 -4.88 17.90 -31.34
N PHE A 274 -4.63 17.88 -30.03
CA PHE A 274 -3.82 18.89 -29.38
C PHE A 274 -2.40 18.95 -29.97
N ARG A 275 -1.76 17.78 -30.17
CA ARG A 275 -0.41 17.68 -30.76
C ARG A 275 -0.35 18.13 -32.21
N LEU A 276 -1.45 17.99 -32.94
CA LEU A 276 -1.63 18.51 -34.30
C LEU A 276 -2.02 20.00 -34.35
N GLY A 277 -2.14 20.67 -33.21
CA GLY A 277 -2.55 22.08 -33.12
C GLY A 277 -4.04 22.33 -33.38
N ARG A 278 -4.88 21.28 -33.40
CA ARG A 278 -6.33 21.37 -33.61
C ARG A 278 -7.05 21.51 -32.28
N PHE A 279 -6.87 22.65 -31.62
CA PHE A 279 -7.27 22.85 -30.24
C PHE A 279 -8.77 22.75 -29.97
N ASP A 280 -9.63 23.21 -30.89
CA ASP A 280 -11.09 23.12 -30.69
C ASP A 280 -11.58 21.67 -30.61
N LEU A 281 -11.08 20.81 -31.51
CA LEU A 281 -11.36 19.37 -31.47
C LEU A 281 -10.75 18.72 -30.22
N ALA A 282 -9.54 19.11 -29.85
CA ALA A 282 -8.91 18.61 -28.64
C ALA A 282 -9.77 18.85 -27.39
N ILE A 283 -10.26 20.08 -27.22
CA ILE A 283 -11.16 20.45 -26.11
C ILE A 283 -12.44 19.60 -26.17
N GLU A 284 -13.10 19.50 -27.32
CA GLU A 284 -14.35 18.75 -27.47
C GLU A 284 -14.20 17.28 -27.01
N TYR A 285 -13.16 16.59 -27.49
CA TYR A 285 -12.95 15.17 -27.18
C TYR A 285 -12.47 14.95 -25.74
N LEU A 286 -11.57 15.80 -25.23
CA LEU A 286 -11.09 15.72 -23.84
C LEU A 286 -12.22 16.03 -22.84
N GLU A 287 -13.09 17.00 -23.13
CA GLU A 287 -14.28 17.26 -22.30
C GLU A 287 -15.24 16.08 -22.30
N LYS A 288 -15.50 15.46 -23.46
CA LYS A 288 -16.33 14.25 -23.54
C LYS A 288 -15.74 13.10 -22.73
N SER A 289 -14.42 12.87 -22.83
CA SER A 289 -13.71 11.86 -22.05
C SER A 289 -13.85 12.14 -20.55
N PHE A 290 -13.47 13.35 -20.11
CA PHE A 290 -13.48 13.73 -18.69
C PHE A 290 -14.89 13.68 -18.08
N ASN A 291 -15.93 14.01 -18.85
CA ASN A 291 -17.32 13.94 -18.39
C ASN A 291 -17.83 12.50 -18.26
N LYS A 292 -17.34 11.57 -19.09
CA LYS A 292 -17.70 10.14 -19.02
C LYS A 292 -16.96 9.42 -17.89
N LEU A 293 -15.65 9.66 -17.78
CA LEU A 293 -14.79 9.06 -16.76
C LEU A 293 -13.78 10.11 -16.27
N PRO A 294 -14.09 10.80 -15.16
CA PRO A 294 -13.16 11.78 -14.60
C PRO A 294 -11.90 11.08 -14.07
N GLU A 295 -10.77 11.33 -14.72
CA GLU A 295 -9.45 10.89 -14.28
C GLU A 295 -8.46 12.06 -14.21
N ALA A 296 -7.46 11.94 -13.34
CA ALA A 296 -6.46 12.98 -13.15
C ALA A 296 -5.60 13.21 -14.41
N GLU A 297 -5.33 12.15 -15.19
CA GLU A 297 -4.61 12.24 -16.47
C GLU A 297 -5.39 13.06 -17.51
N VAL A 298 -6.65 12.69 -17.76
CA VAL A 298 -7.52 13.40 -18.70
C VAL A 298 -7.71 14.86 -18.28
N GLY A 299 -7.85 15.12 -16.97
CA GLY A 299 -7.89 16.48 -16.44
C GLY A 299 -6.58 17.26 -16.64
N ALA A 300 -5.43 16.58 -16.60
CA ALA A 300 -4.15 17.20 -16.92
C ALA A 300 -4.09 17.61 -18.40
N HIS A 301 -4.45 16.71 -19.33
CA HIS A 301 -4.52 16.99 -20.75
C HIS A 301 -5.47 18.15 -21.06
N LEU A 302 -6.72 18.08 -20.59
CA LEU A 302 -7.73 19.11 -20.83
C LEU A 302 -7.29 20.47 -20.29
N GLY A 303 -6.77 20.50 -19.06
CA GLY A 303 -6.27 21.73 -18.48
C GLY A 303 -5.07 22.31 -19.22
N GLU A 304 -4.19 21.48 -19.78
CA GLU A 304 -3.11 21.92 -20.66
C GLU A 304 -3.63 22.56 -21.95
N VAL A 305 -4.62 21.95 -22.62
CA VAL A 305 -5.19 22.54 -23.83
C VAL A 305 -5.84 23.89 -23.51
N PHE A 306 -6.58 23.99 -22.40
CA PHE A 306 -7.12 25.27 -21.94
C PHE A 306 -6.03 26.30 -21.66
N TRP A 307 -4.94 25.89 -21.00
CA TRP A 307 -3.84 26.79 -20.67
C TRP A 307 -3.17 27.36 -21.93
N VAL A 308 -2.84 26.50 -22.89
CA VAL A 308 -2.17 26.88 -24.14
C VAL A 308 -3.07 27.76 -25.03
N THR A 309 -4.40 27.59 -24.94
CA THR A 309 -5.38 28.40 -25.67
C THR A 309 -5.77 29.71 -24.95
N GLY A 310 -5.15 30.03 -23.82
CA GLY A 310 -5.41 31.25 -23.06
C GLY A 310 -6.60 31.19 -22.09
N LYS A 311 -7.28 30.05 -22.00
CA LYS A 311 -8.42 29.76 -21.10
C LYS A 311 -7.92 29.34 -19.70
N GLN A 312 -7.17 30.24 -19.06
CA GLN A 312 -6.43 29.89 -17.82
C GLN A 312 -7.34 29.59 -16.62
N GLU A 313 -8.50 30.23 -16.52
CA GLU A 313 -9.43 29.98 -15.41
C GLU A 313 -10.08 28.59 -15.54
N GLU A 314 -10.42 28.20 -16.75
CA GLU A 314 -10.90 26.85 -17.08
C GLU A 314 -9.82 25.80 -16.81
N ALA A 315 -8.57 26.07 -17.20
CA ALA A 315 -7.44 25.20 -16.89
C ALA A 315 -7.28 24.97 -15.37
N LYS A 316 -7.27 26.05 -14.58
CA LYS A 316 -7.20 25.97 -13.11
C LYS A 316 -8.39 25.21 -12.55
N ALA A 317 -9.60 25.44 -13.04
CA ALA A 317 -10.79 24.73 -12.58
C ALA A 317 -10.71 23.22 -12.83
N ILE A 318 -10.24 22.80 -14.00
CA ILE A 318 -10.05 21.39 -14.33
C ILE A 318 -8.91 20.77 -13.51
N TRP A 319 -7.78 21.46 -13.33
CA TRP A 319 -6.69 20.94 -12.50
C TRP A 319 -7.08 20.77 -11.02
N LYS A 320 -7.94 21.66 -10.47
CA LYS A 320 -8.53 21.45 -9.12
C LYS A 320 -9.35 20.15 -9.06
N LYS A 321 -10.13 19.86 -10.10
CA LYS A 321 -10.88 18.60 -10.18
C LYS A 321 -9.93 17.42 -10.30
N ALA A 322 -8.90 17.51 -11.15
CA ALA A 322 -7.89 16.46 -11.32
C ALA A 322 -7.15 16.13 -10.01
N GLU A 323 -6.77 17.15 -9.22
CA GLU A 323 -6.18 16.96 -7.89
C GLU A 323 -7.13 16.27 -6.90
N SER A 324 -8.43 16.54 -6.99
CA SER A 324 -9.44 15.86 -6.15
C SER A 324 -9.64 14.39 -6.52
N LEU A 325 -9.20 13.97 -7.71
CA LEU A 325 -9.21 12.58 -8.17
C LEU A 325 -7.91 11.87 -7.78
N ASN A 326 -6.76 12.45 -8.16
CA ASN A 326 -5.44 11.96 -7.79
C ASN A 326 -4.37 13.05 -7.97
N ALA A 327 -4.06 13.79 -6.91
CA ALA A 327 -3.03 14.84 -6.89
C ALA A 327 -1.60 14.31 -7.08
N ASN A 328 -1.37 13.02 -6.87
CA ASN A 328 -0.09 12.37 -7.10
C ASN A 328 0.04 11.74 -8.49
N HIS A 329 -0.94 11.92 -9.37
CA HIS A 329 -0.85 11.41 -10.74
C HIS A 329 0.37 12.02 -11.47
N PRO A 330 1.28 11.21 -12.04
CA PRO A 330 2.53 11.71 -12.64
C PRO A 330 2.29 12.72 -13.77
N VAL A 331 1.31 12.45 -14.65
CA VAL A 331 0.97 13.36 -15.77
C VAL A 331 0.49 14.71 -15.26
N LEU A 332 -0.36 14.73 -14.22
CA LEU A 332 -0.85 15.96 -13.61
C LEU A 332 0.30 16.75 -12.96
N LYS A 333 1.13 16.08 -12.15
CA LYS A 333 2.29 16.72 -11.50
C LYS A 333 3.26 17.32 -12.52
N ASN A 334 3.58 16.59 -13.58
CA ASN A 334 4.48 17.05 -14.64
C ASN A 334 3.88 18.22 -15.43
N THR A 335 2.59 18.17 -15.74
CA THR A 335 1.87 19.24 -16.44
C THR A 335 1.88 20.53 -15.62
N LEU A 336 1.49 20.45 -14.34
CA LEU A 336 1.49 21.60 -13.44
C LEU A 336 2.91 22.16 -13.23
N LYS A 337 3.90 21.30 -13.03
CA LYS A 337 5.31 21.72 -12.90
C LYS A 337 5.80 22.47 -14.14
N ARG A 338 5.34 22.12 -15.33
CA ARG A 338 5.76 22.76 -16.59
C ARG A 338 4.98 24.04 -16.89
N LEU A 339 3.67 24.01 -16.74
CA LEU A 339 2.77 25.08 -17.21
C LEU A 339 2.42 26.08 -16.13
N TYR A 340 2.29 25.61 -14.89
CA TYR A 340 1.97 26.47 -13.76
C TYR A 340 2.82 26.11 -12.53
N PRO A 341 4.15 26.32 -12.58
CA PRO A 341 5.05 25.96 -11.50
C PRO A 341 4.56 26.48 -10.14
N GLU A 342 4.03 27.71 -10.06
CA GLU A 342 3.52 28.33 -8.82
C GLU A 342 2.41 27.53 -8.13
N TRP A 343 1.67 26.71 -8.88
CA TRP A 343 0.70 25.74 -8.34
C TRP A 343 1.37 24.71 -7.44
N THR A 344 2.55 24.24 -7.88
CA THR A 344 3.34 23.19 -7.24
C THR A 344 4.51 23.74 -6.42
N LEU A 345 4.96 24.98 -6.64
CA LEU A 345 6.22 25.56 -6.15
C LEU A 345 6.27 25.72 -4.63
N GLN A 346 5.18 25.46 -3.89
CA GLN A 346 5.35 25.27 -2.45
C GLN A 346 6.10 23.94 -2.14
N GLU A 347 6.04 22.86 -2.94
CA GLU A 347 6.83 21.60 -2.77
C GLU A 347 8.35 21.79 -2.95
N PRO A 348 8.86 22.33 -4.07
CA PRO A 348 10.30 22.49 -4.28
C PRO A 348 10.92 23.59 -3.42
N LYS A 349 10.17 24.61 -2.98
CA LYS A 349 10.68 25.56 -1.97
C LYS A 349 10.83 24.93 -0.59
N ILE A 350 10.01 23.94 -0.22
CA ILE A 350 10.20 23.16 1.03
C ILE A 350 11.53 22.41 0.96
N GLN A 351 11.84 21.75 -0.16
CA GLN A 351 13.10 21.00 -0.30
C GLN A 351 14.36 21.90 -0.32
N THR A 352 14.26 23.22 -0.52
CA THR A 352 15.44 24.11 -0.54
C THR A 352 15.46 25.15 0.58
N GLN A 353 14.34 25.39 1.27
CA GLN A 353 14.23 26.35 2.36
C GLN A 353 13.90 25.63 3.65
N LYS A 354 14.66 25.96 4.70
CA LYS A 354 14.34 25.55 6.05
C LYS A 354 12.95 26.08 6.43
N LYS A 355 11.96 25.19 6.52
CA LYS A 355 10.63 25.51 7.04
C LYS A 355 10.51 25.05 8.48
N LYS A 356 9.79 25.83 9.28
CA LYS A 356 9.50 25.51 10.67
C LYS A 356 8.01 25.69 10.92
N TRP A 357 7.38 24.66 11.48
CA TRP A 357 6.04 24.73 12.04
C TRP A 357 6.14 24.54 13.56
N ASP A 358 5.54 25.44 14.32
CA ASP A 358 5.49 25.38 15.78
C ASP A 358 4.04 25.43 16.24
N GLY A 359 3.71 24.72 17.31
CA GLY A 359 2.35 24.73 17.82
C GLY A 359 2.05 23.67 18.87
N ARG A 360 0.75 23.43 19.04
CA ARG A 360 0.18 22.48 20.00
C ARG A 360 -0.53 21.36 19.28
N PHE A 361 -0.48 20.17 19.87
CA PHE A 361 -1.24 19.03 19.38
C PHE A 361 -2.11 18.42 20.49
N ALA A 362 -3.20 17.79 20.06
CA ALA A 362 -4.01 16.90 20.87
C ALA A 362 -4.35 15.66 20.06
N VAL A 363 -4.17 14.48 20.64
CA VAL A 363 -4.51 13.18 20.06
C VAL A 363 -5.60 12.55 20.92
N LYS A 364 -6.64 12.05 20.26
CA LYS A 364 -7.72 11.26 20.86
C LYS A 364 -7.83 9.94 20.11
N ILE A 365 -7.88 8.84 20.85
CA ILE A 365 -8.04 7.49 20.33
C ILE A 365 -9.34 6.95 20.93
N ASN A 366 -10.36 6.78 20.09
CA ASN A 366 -11.65 6.22 20.49
C ASN A 366 -11.66 4.74 20.10
N GLY A 367 -11.77 3.83 21.08
CA GLY A 367 -11.93 2.39 20.85
C GLY A 367 -13.06 1.78 21.70
N ALA A 368 -13.40 0.52 21.45
CA ALA A 368 -14.57 -0.17 22.03
C ALA A 368 -14.61 -0.26 23.57
N SER A 369 -13.50 -0.01 24.30
CA SER A 369 -13.50 -0.10 25.76
C SER A 369 -12.60 0.88 26.53
N ASN A 370 -11.86 1.79 25.88
CA ASN A 370 -11.06 2.82 26.58
C ASN A 370 -10.84 4.06 25.69
N GLN A 371 -10.92 5.27 26.28
CA GLN A 371 -10.47 6.51 25.66
C GLN A 371 -9.02 6.75 26.07
N ASN A 372 -8.10 6.65 25.11
CA ASN A 372 -6.68 6.99 25.30
C ASN A 372 -6.34 8.22 24.46
N GLY A 373 -5.32 8.97 24.87
CA GLY A 373 -4.93 10.18 24.16
C GLY A 373 -3.81 10.93 24.86
N GLY A 374 -3.37 12.02 24.26
CA GLY A 374 -2.30 12.85 24.79
C GLY A 374 -2.30 14.23 24.15
N SER A 375 -1.66 15.19 24.81
CA SER A 375 -1.49 16.54 24.27
C SER A 375 -0.11 17.08 24.62
N GLY A 376 0.35 18.04 23.82
CA GLY A 376 1.68 18.62 23.98
C GLY A 376 1.95 19.76 23.01
N ALA A 377 3.21 20.15 22.95
CA ALA A 377 3.73 21.04 21.92
C ALA A 377 4.56 20.25 20.91
N PHE A 378 4.69 20.80 19.71
CA PHE A 378 5.62 20.26 18.72
C PHE A 378 6.35 21.37 17.98
N THR A 379 7.54 21.04 17.51
CA THR A 379 8.19 21.78 16.43
C THR A 379 8.53 20.79 15.34
N LEU A 380 8.06 21.05 14.12
CA LEU A 380 8.52 20.36 12.94
C LEU A 380 9.42 21.29 12.14
N THR A 381 10.66 20.88 11.89
CA THR A 381 11.57 21.57 10.99
C THR A 381 11.83 20.70 9.77
N HIS A 382 11.69 21.26 8.58
CA HIS A 382 12.02 20.59 7.33
C HIS A 382 13.22 21.29 6.68
N GLU A 383 14.23 20.53 6.31
CA GLU A 383 15.39 21.00 5.56
C GLU A 383 15.85 19.91 4.57
N GLN A 384 15.80 20.22 3.27
CA GLN A 384 16.14 19.28 2.19
C GLN A 384 15.23 18.06 2.10
N LEU A 385 15.70 16.90 2.55
CA LEU A 385 14.94 15.65 2.62
C LEU A 385 14.80 15.17 4.07
N ASN A 386 15.12 16.04 5.03
CA ASN A 386 15.14 15.72 6.44
C ASN A 386 14.01 16.46 7.15
N ASP A 387 13.18 15.71 7.85
CA ASP A 387 12.21 16.23 8.81
C ASP A 387 12.74 16.00 10.23
N GLU A 388 12.71 17.03 11.05
CA GLU A 388 13.00 16.95 12.48
C GLU A 388 11.74 17.34 13.27
N LEU A 389 11.11 16.36 13.89
CA LEU A 389 9.93 16.53 14.74
C LEU A 389 10.35 16.44 16.22
N GLU A 390 10.31 17.56 16.91
CA GLU A 390 10.45 17.61 18.36
C GLU A 390 9.08 17.61 19.03
N ILE A 391 8.84 16.67 19.93
CA ILE A 391 7.65 16.60 20.77
C ILE A 391 8.00 17.09 22.17
N ARG A 392 7.24 18.07 22.66
CA ARG A 392 7.42 18.67 23.98
C ARG A 392 6.21 18.43 24.86
N GLY A 393 6.47 18.25 26.15
CA GLY A 393 5.43 18.12 27.16
C GLY A 393 4.65 19.42 27.38
N PRO A 394 3.62 19.38 28.25
CA PRO A 394 2.81 20.55 28.58
C PRO A 394 3.65 21.73 29.10
N PHE A 395 4.76 21.44 29.78
CA PHE A 395 5.68 22.42 30.37
C PHE A 395 6.86 22.80 29.44
N GLY A 396 6.85 22.35 28.17
CA GLY A 396 7.86 22.70 27.18
C GLY A 396 9.15 21.86 27.24
N THR A 397 9.23 20.86 28.12
CA THR A 397 10.36 19.92 28.14
C THR A 397 10.35 19.01 26.92
N SER A 398 11.50 18.80 26.29
CA SER A 398 11.65 17.87 25.16
C SER A 398 11.42 16.44 25.65
N ILE A 399 10.40 15.76 25.09
CA ILE A 399 10.05 14.38 25.41
C ILE A 399 10.72 13.43 24.41
N ALA A 400 10.70 13.79 23.14
CA ALA A 400 11.33 13.01 22.08
C ALA A 400 11.70 13.91 20.90
N LYS A 401 12.80 13.56 20.26
CA LYS A 401 13.25 14.19 19.02
C LYS A 401 13.36 13.14 17.93
N ILE A 402 12.55 13.28 16.89
CA ILE A 402 12.43 12.33 15.78
C ILE A 402 13.05 12.97 14.54
N GLN A 403 14.01 12.30 13.92
CA GLN A 403 14.58 12.68 12.63
C GLN A 403 14.12 11.67 11.58
N VAL A 404 13.48 12.14 10.51
CA VAL A 404 13.01 11.30 9.41
C VAL A 404 13.78 11.67 8.15
N ARG A 405 14.41 10.67 7.54
CA ARG A 405 15.10 10.72 6.25
C ARG A 405 14.42 9.73 5.29
N PRO A 406 14.68 9.80 3.96
CA PRO A 406 13.99 8.94 2.99
C PRO A 406 14.00 7.44 3.34
N SER A 407 15.15 6.94 3.81
CA SER A 407 15.37 5.51 4.06
C SER A 407 15.36 5.09 5.53
N VAL A 408 15.34 6.05 6.47
CA VAL A 408 15.52 5.75 7.90
C VAL A 408 14.95 6.85 8.78
N ALA A 409 14.44 6.48 9.95
CA ALA A 409 14.07 7.38 11.02
C ALA A 409 14.85 7.06 12.30
N THR A 410 15.23 8.10 13.05
CA THR A 410 15.84 7.97 14.38
C THR A 410 15.01 8.73 15.41
N LEU A 411 14.90 8.18 16.61
CA LEU A 411 14.22 8.80 17.73
C LEU A 411 15.19 8.87 18.92
N GLU A 412 15.35 10.07 19.46
CA GLU A 412 16.13 10.33 20.66
C GLU A 412 15.18 10.62 21.83
N GLN A 413 15.31 9.85 22.91
CA GLN A 413 14.55 10.00 24.14
C GLN A 413 15.41 9.57 25.34
N ASN A 414 15.49 10.40 26.39
CA ASN A 414 16.27 10.14 27.60
C ASN A 414 17.75 9.77 27.33
N GLY A 415 18.37 10.36 26.31
CA GLY A 415 19.75 10.09 25.91
C GLY A 415 19.96 8.77 25.15
N LYS A 416 18.90 8.01 24.86
CA LYS A 416 18.94 6.80 24.02
C LYS A 416 18.46 7.14 22.61
N VAL A 417 19.17 6.60 21.61
CA VAL A 417 18.79 6.70 20.19
C VAL A 417 18.27 5.35 19.70
N ILE A 418 17.08 5.35 19.12
CA ILE A 418 16.44 4.19 18.50
C ILE A 418 16.31 4.47 17.00
N THR A 419 16.57 3.47 16.16
CA THR A 419 16.51 3.61 14.70
C THR A 419 15.51 2.60 14.12
N ALA A 420 14.68 3.04 13.18
CA ALA A 420 13.74 2.18 12.46
C ALA A 420 13.56 2.66 11.02
N VAL A 421 13.06 1.78 10.15
CA VAL A 421 12.67 2.17 8.78
C VAL A 421 11.33 2.89 8.81
N ASP A 422 10.37 2.41 9.61
CA ASP A 422 9.05 3.04 9.74
C ASP A 422 9.07 4.11 10.84
N ALA A 423 8.92 5.37 10.44
CA ALA A 423 8.93 6.50 11.37
C ALA A 423 7.65 6.57 12.21
N ASP A 424 6.51 6.23 11.63
CA ASP A 424 5.21 6.35 12.28
C ASP A 424 5.09 5.27 13.37
N GLN A 425 5.54 4.04 13.08
CA GLN A 425 5.65 2.99 14.08
C GLN A 425 6.66 3.33 15.18
N LEU A 426 7.82 3.91 14.82
CA LEU A 426 8.83 4.32 15.80
C LEU A 426 8.28 5.34 16.81
N VAL A 427 7.50 6.31 16.34
CA VAL A 427 6.86 7.30 17.21
C VAL A 427 5.82 6.65 18.11
N PHE A 428 5.00 5.75 17.55
CA PHE A 428 3.98 5.03 18.32
C PHE A 428 4.59 4.17 19.43
N ASP A 429 5.62 3.38 19.12
CA ASP A 429 6.28 2.50 20.09
C ASP A 429 6.94 3.28 21.24
N ALA A 430 7.47 4.47 20.95
CA ALA A 430 8.16 5.30 21.95
C ALA A 430 7.21 6.16 22.79
N LEU A 431 6.14 6.69 22.20
CA LEU A 431 5.26 7.68 22.85
C LEU A 431 3.88 7.12 23.22
N GLY A 432 3.48 5.97 22.68
CA GLY A 432 2.11 5.46 22.77
C GLY A 432 1.08 6.33 22.04
N LEU A 433 1.53 7.28 21.20
CA LEU A 433 0.68 8.20 20.46
C LEU A 433 0.86 7.96 18.94
N PRO A 434 -0.22 7.75 18.17
CA PRO A 434 -0.16 7.48 16.74
C PRO A 434 0.04 8.76 15.92
N ILE A 435 1.10 9.52 16.22
CA ILE A 435 1.43 10.76 15.51
C ILE A 435 2.18 10.39 14.22
N PRO A 436 1.64 10.71 13.02
CA PRO A 436 2.35 10.44 11.79
C PRO A 436 3.54 11.39 11.64
N ALA A 437 4.73 10.84 11.49
CA ALA A 437 5.97 11.61 11.36
C ALA A 437 6.47 11.66 9.91
N ARG A 438 6.38 10.56 9.16
CA ARG A 438 6.90 10.47 7.80
C ARG A 438 6.06 11.31 6.84
N GLY A 439 6.61 12.36 6.26
CA GLY A 439 5.88 13.19 5.28
C GLY A 439 4.80 14.06 5.91
N LEU A 440 4.84 14.28 7.23
CA LEU A 440 4.01 15.29 7.89
C LEU A 440 4.28 16.69 7.32
N SER A 441 5.54 17.01 7.01
CA SER A 441 5.95 18.28 6.40
C SER A 441 5.25 18.55 5.06
N SER A 442 5.11 17.53 4.20
CA SER A 442 4.36 17.62 2.94
C SER A 442 2.90 17.99 3.20
N TRP A 443 2.23 17.29 4.12
CA TRP A 443 0.86 17.59 4.49
C TRP A 443 0.70 18.98 5.09
N LEU A 444 1.57 19.41 6.01
CA LEU A 444 1.51 20.74 6.61
C LEU A 444 1.68 21.87 5.58
N ALA A 445 2.35 21.57 4.46
CA ALA A 445 2.47 22.50 3.36
C ALA A 445 1.37 22.39 2.30
N GLY A 446 0.35 21.56 2.52
CA GLY A 446 -0.77 21.39 1.59
C GLY A 446 -0.48 20.44 0.43
N PHE A 447 0.44 19.49 0.59
CA PHE A 447 0.78 18.52 -0.44
C PHE A 447 0.57 17.09 0.01
N THR A 448 0.26 16.22 -0.94
CA THR A 448 0.32 14.78 -0.75
C THR A 448 1.77 14.32 -0.63
N ARG A 449 2.01 13.34 0.24
CA ARG A 449 3.29 12.64 0.37
C ARG A 449 3.62 11.92 -0.93
N ALA A 450 4.89 11.74 -1.25
CA ALA A 450 5.28 10.92 -2.39
C ALA A 450 4.96 9.43 -2.15
N GLY A 451 4.65 8.71 -3.23
CA GLY A 451 4.59 7.24 -3.24
C GLY A 451 3.18 6.64 -3.23
N SER A 452 2.20 7.23 -2.54
CA SER A 452 0.82 6.75 -2.53
C SER A 452 -0.13 7.73 -3.23
N PRO A 453 -1.22 7.27 -3.88
CA PRO A 453 -2.26 8.17 -4.36
C PRO A 453 -2.83 9.02 -3.24
N GLY A 454 -3.22 10.24 -3.55
CA GLY A 454 -3.89 11.12 -2.60
C GLY A 454 -4.75 12.13 -3.32
N THR A 455 -5.79 12.63 -2.66
CA THR A 455 -6.68 13.65 -3.19
C THR A 455 -6.41 14.98 -2.49
N ILE A 456 -6.56 16.08 -3.22
CA ILE A 456 -6.51 17.43 -2.67
C ILE A 456 -7.79 18.16 -3.08
N LYS A 457 -8.50 18.74 -2.12
CA LYS A 457 -9.56 19.72 -2.38
C LYS A 457 -9.04 21.10 -2.03
N ARG A 458 -9.40 22.09 -2.83
CA ARG A 458 -9.04 23.49 -2.63
C ARG A 458 -10.28 24.35 -2.46
N ASN A 459 -10.20 25.36 -1.59
CA ASN A 459 -11.25 26.37 -1.42
C ASN A 459 -11.24 27.39 -2.59
N PRO A 460 -12.20 28.34 -2.64
CA PRO A 460 -12.26 29.36 -3.69
C PRO A 460 -11.00 30.22 -3.81
N LEU A 461 -10.29 30.45 -2.69
CA LEU A 461 -9.01 31.17 -2.65
C LEU A 461 -7.82 30.33 -3.15
N GLY A 462 -8.04 29.05 -3.50
CA GLY A 462 -6.99 28.13 -3.96
C GLY A 462 -6.20 27.45 -2.83
N GLN A 463 -6.54 27.75 -1.57
CA GLN A 463 -5.94 27.11 -0.41
C GLN A 463 -6.43 25.68 -0.29
N VAL A 464 -5.56 24.77 0.15
CA VAL A 464 -5.93 23.38 0.39
C VAL A 464 -6.92 23.31 1.55
N SER A 465 -8.11 22.77 1.33
CA SER A 465 -9.11 22.59 2.38
C SER A 465 -9.09 21.18 2.95
N GLU A 466 -8.78 20.19 2.10
CA GLU A 466 -8.76 18.78 2.48
C GLU A 466 -7.69 18.01 1.72
N ILE A 467 -7.03 17.07 2.40
CA ILE A 467 -6.22 16.02 1.78
C ILE A 467 -6.72 14.67 2.25
N MET A 468 -6.85 13.69 1.35
CA MET A 468 -7.05 12.29 1.73
C MET A 468 -5.90 11.44 1.21
N GLN A 469 -5.18 10.76 2.10
CA GLN A 469 -4.02 9.94 1.75
C GLN A 469 -3.66 8.96 2.87
N ASP A 470 -3.21 7.75 2.54
CA ASP A 470 -2.76 6.74 3.51
C ASP A 470 -3.77 6.44 4.63
N GLY A 471 -5.07 6.49 4.30
CA GLY A 471 -6.17 6.31 5.26
C GLY A 471 -6.46 7.55 6.14
N TRP A 472 -5.66 8.60 6.04
CA TRP A 472 -5.88 9.85 6.75
C TRP A 472 -6.78 10.80 5.95
N GLN A 473 -7.75 11.40 6.63
CA GLN A 473 -8.48 12.58 6.18
C GLN A 473 -7.96 13.80 6.93
N LEU A 474 -7.42 14.76 6.19
CA LEU A 474 -6.79 15.96 6.71
C LEU A 474 -7.64 17.18 6.36
N SER A 475 -8.10 17.94 7.36
CA SER A 475 -8.89 19.16 7.16
C SER A 475 -8.14 20.38 7.62
N PHE A 476 -7.99 21.36 6.73
CA PHE A 476 -7.13 22.52 6.93
C PHE A 476 -7.96 23.78 7.23
N THR A 477 -7.43 24.64 8.09
CA THR A 477 -7.93 26.01 8.30
C THR A 477 -6.78 26.98 8.12
N TRP A 478 -6.93 27.89 7.16
CA TRP A 478 -5.94 28.90 6.83
C TRP A 478 -6.45 30.29 7.22
N THR A 479 -5.52 31.20 7.48
CA THR A 479 -5.82 32.64 7.52
C THR A 479 -5.99 33.19 6.11
N GLU A 480 -6.53 34.40 5.99
CA GLU A 480 -6.61 35.12 4.72
C GLU A 480 -5.23 35.41 4.11
N LYS A 481 -4.19 35.49 4.96
CA LYS A 481 -2.78 35.69 4.55
C LYS A 481 -2.06 34.36 4.19
N ASN A 482 -2.78 33.26 3.95
CA ASN A 482 -2.23 31.93 3.65
C ASN A 482 -1.35 31.32 4.77
N ALA A 483 -1.59 31.67 6.04
CA ALA A 483 -0.93 31.02 7.17
C ALA A 483 -1.78 29.86 7.70
N LEU A 484 -1.19 28.67 7.91
CA LEU A 484 -1.90 27.51 8.45
C LEU A 484 -2.22 27.76 9.92
N GLN A 485 -3.51 27.82 10.27
CA GLN A 485 -3.96 28.05 11.64
C GLN A 485 -4.23 26.73 12.37
N ARG A 486 -4.85 25.77 11.68
CA ARG A 486 -5.24 24.49 12.25
C ARG A 486 -5.21 23.38 11.20
N LEU A 487 -4.82 22.19 11.64
CA LEU A 487 -4.97 20.95 10.90
C LEU A 487 -5.67 19.92 11.79
N ASN A 488 -6.78 19.36 11.33
CA ASN A 488 -7.38 18.17 11.93
C ASN A 488 -7.03 16.97 11.04
N MET A 489 -6.63 15.86 11.65
CA MET A 489 -6.30 14.62 10.94
C MET A 489 -7.05 13.48 11.58
N ASN A 490 -7.83 12.76 10.78
CA ASN A 490 -8.67 11.67 11.24
C ASN A 490 -8.30 10.40 10.48
N ARG A 491 -8.22 9.27 11.18
CA ARG A 491 -8.04 7.95 10.57
C ARG A 491 -8.88 6.93 11.33
N SER A 492 -9.68 6.15 10.61
CA SER A 492 -10.42 5.03 11.17
C SER A 492 -9.78 3.72 10.72
N THR A 493 -9.38 2.89 11.67
CA THR A 493 -8.78 1.56 11.42
C THR A 493 -9.37 0.56 12.39
N ASP A 494 -10.02 -0.49 11.87
CA ASP A 494 -10.43 -1.71 12.60
C ASP A 494 -10.99 -1.47 14.02
N GLY A 495 -11.99 -0.60 14.14
CA GLY A 495 -12.68 -0.34 15.42
C GLY A 495 -11.99 0.67 16.34
N GLN A 496 -10.96 1.37 15.86
CA GLN A 496 -10.36 2.53 16.51
C GLN A 496 -10.39 3.75 15.60
N ASP A 497 -10.91 4.86 16.13
CA ASP A 497 -10.86 6.17 15.50
C ASP A 497 -9.78 7.02 16.14
N ILE A 498 -8.86 7.52 15.33
CA ILE A 498 -7.77 8.41 15.75
C ILE A 498 -8.09 9.81 15.25
N ASP A 499 -8.25 10.74 16.18
CA ASP A 499 -8.39 12.17 15.90
C ASP A 499 -7.15 12.92 16.40
N ILE A 500 -6.48 13.64 15.50
CA ILE A 500 -5.34 14.50 15.84
C ILE A 500 -5.68 15.92 15.44
N ARG A 501 -5.51 16.85 16.38
CA ARG A 501 -5.63 18.28 16.14
C ARG A 501 -4.30 18.96 16.34
N LEU A 502 -3.83 19.67 15.32
CA LEU A 502 -2.69 20.57 15.39
C LEU A 502 -3.20 22.02 15.33
N VAL A 503 -2.73 22.86 16.24
CA VAL A 503 -2.98 24.30 16.26
C VAL A 503 -1.63 24.99 16.21
N PHE A 504 -1.44 25.87 15.23
CA PHE A 504 -0.16 26.51 14.97
C PHE A 504 -0.08 27.87 15.63
N ASP A 505 1.11 28.19 16.14
CA ASP A 505 1.40 29.52 16.64
C ASP A 505 1.56 30.44 15.43
N LEU A 506 0.56 31.30 15.20
CA LEU A 506 0.65 32.34 14.18
C LEU A 506 1.65 33.38 14.69
N LEU A 507 2.85 33.39 14.13
CA LEU A 507 3.75 34.53 14.29
C LEU A 507 3.00 35.75 13.74
N ASN A 508 2.88 36.80 14.56
CA ASN A 508 2.29 38.06 14.12
C ASN A 508 3.19 38.63 13.00
N ASP A 509 2.82 38.40 11.74
CA ASP A 509 3.35 39.08 10.56
C ASP A 509 2.83 40.51 10.45
#